data_AF-A0A7C1FZ22-F1
#
_entry.id   AF-A0A7C1FZ22-F1
#
_cell.length_a   1.000
_cell.length_b   1.000
_cell.length_c   1.000
_cell.angle_alpha   90.00
_cell.angle_beta   90.00
_cell.angle_gamma   90.00
#
_symmetry.space_group_name_H-M   'P 1'
#
loop_
_entity.id
_entity.type
_entity.pdbx_description
1 polymer ?
#
loop_
_entity_poly.entity_id
_entity_poly.type
_entity_poly.pdbx_seq_one_letter_code
_entity_poly.pdbx_strand_id
1 'polypeptide(L)'
;MSEIVRFSVSLEDDLLKAFDRYCRQQHLATRSEAVRQLIREKLTEQAWEADCQDAAGTLTLVYDHHRSNLRDHLTRLQHDNCNLVVSTLHAHLTHDLCLEVIVLRGPAARLRQIAAQLRGLKGIHRGELVMAAAQPSRHEH
;
A
#
# COMPACT_ATOMS: atom_id res chain seq x y z
N MET A 1 -32.44 -3.06 -4.65
CA MET A 1 -31.66 -4.14 -5.31
C MET A 1 -30.64 -3.45 -6.18
N SER A 2 -29.35 -3.77 -6.04
CA SER A 2 -28.29 -3.20 -6.87
C SER A 2 -28.36 -3.79 -8.28
N GLU A 3 -28.30 -2.93 -9.30
CA GLU A 3 -28.36 -3.30 -10.71
C GLU A 3 -27.10 -4.09 -11.13
N ILE A 4 -27.25 -5.18 -11.88
CA ILE A 4 -26.13 -5.99 -12.36
C ILE A 4 -25.66 -5.43 -13.70
N VAL A 5 -24.45 -4.87 -13.72
CA VAL A 5 -23.81 -4.38 -14.95
C VAL A 5 -22.85 -5.44 -15.51
N ARG A 6 -22.92 -5.68 -16.83
CA ARG A 6 -21.99 -6.54 -17.56
C ARG A 6 -20.94 -5.70 -18.28
N PHE A 7 -19.68 -6.12 -18.16
CA PHE A 7 -18.55 -5.55 -18.88
C PHE A 7 -17.65 -6.67 -19.42
N SER A 8 -16.85 -6.35 -20.44
CA SER A 8 -15.90 -7.28 -21.07
C SER A 8 -14.47 -6.80 -20.80
N VAL A 9 -13.56 -7.76 -20.60
CA VAL A 9 -12.13 -7.50 -20.38
C VAL A 9 -11.31 -8.36 -21.33
N SER A 10 -10.20 -7.81 -21.83
CA SER A 10 -9.20 -8.54 -22.61
C SER A 10 -8.05 -8.93 -21.69
N LEU A 11 -7.59 -10.18 -21.80
CA LEU A 11 -6.52 -10.76 -20.99
C LEU A 11 -5.66 -11.64 -21.88
N GLU A 12 -4.37 -11.79 -21.54
CA GLU A 12 -3.50 -12.77 -22.15
C GLU A 12 -4.02 -14.20 -21.89
N ASP A 13 -3.92 -15.09 -22.88
CA ASP A 13 -4.41 -16.47 -22.79
C ASP A 13 -3.81 -17.22 -21.59
N ASP A 14 -2.53 -17.01 -21.33
CA ASP A 14 -1.75 -17.61 -20.25
C ASP A 14 -2.30 -17.20 -18.88
N LEU A 15 -2.67 -15.91 -18.75
CA LEU A 15 -3.22 -15.33 -17.53
C LEU A 15 -4.64 -15.84 -17.28
N LEU A 16 -5.46 -15.95 -18.33
CA LEU A 16 -6.80 -16.54 -18.24
C LEU A 16 -6.72 -18.01 -17.79
N LYS A 17 -5.77 -18.78 -18.34
CA LYS A 17 -5.52 -20.17 -17.93
C LYS A 17 -5.09 -20.27 -16.46
N ALA A 18 -4.24 -19.36 -16.00
CA ALA A 18 -3.85 -19.30 -14.59
C ALA A 18 -5.04 -18.97 -13.68
N PHE A 19 -5.86 -18.02 -14.08
CA PHE A 19 -7.07 -17.61 -13.36
C PHE A 19 -8.09 -18.75 -13.26
N ASP A 20 -8.26 -19.53 -14.34
CA ASP A 20 -9.14 -20.71 -14.32
C ASP A 20 -8.67 -21.78 -13.32
N ARG A 21 -7.36 -22.02 -13.25
CA ARG A 21 -6.79 -22.95 -12.27
C ARG A 21 -7.07 -22.47 -10.84
N TYR A 22 -6.87 -21.19 -10.58
CA TYR A 22 -7.20 -20.57 -9.30
C TYR A 22 -8.68 -20.76 -8.94
N CYS A 23 -9.61 -20.47 -9.87
CA CYS A 23 -11.05 -20.63 -9.63
C CYS A 23 -11.42 -22.07 -9.23
N ARG A 24 -10.82 -23.08 -9.88
CA ARG A 24 -11.05 -24.49 -9.56
C ARG A 24 -10.51 -24.87 -8.19
N GLN A 25 -9.30 -24.42 -7.85
CA GLN A 25 -8.68 -24.70 -6.54
C GLN A 25 -9.50 -24.12 -5.38
N GLN A 26 -10.06 -22.92 -5.58
CA GLN A 26 -10.87 -22.23 -4.59
C GLN A 26 -12.36 -22.65 -4.61
N HIS A 27 -12.74 -23.65 -5.42
CA HIS A 27 -14.11 -24.16 -5.54
C HIS A 27 -15.16 -23.08 -5.89
N LEU A 28 -14.75 -22.08 -6.68
CA LEU A 28 -15.61 -20.94 -7.04
C LEU A 28 -16.58 -21.33 -8.17
N ALA A 29 -17.84 -20.92 -8.01
CA ALA A 29 -18.92 -21.33 -8.91
C ALA A 29 -18.77 -20.79 -10.35
N THR A 30 -18.25 -19.57 -10.53
CA THR A 30 -18.03 -18.96 -11.85
C THR A 30 -16.82 -18.01 -11.85
N ARG A 31 -16.25 -17.76 -13.03
CA ARG A 31 -15.25 -16.69 -13.22
C ARG A 31 -15.77 -15.33 -12.77
N SER A 32 -17.04 -15.03 -13.03
CA SER A 32 -17.68 -13.78 -12.60
C SER A 32 -17.75 -13.66 -11.09
N GLU A 33 -17.96 -14.76 -10.37
CA GLU A 33 -17.90 -14.79 -8.91
C GLU A 33 -16.49 -14.53 -8.41
N ALA A 34 -15.50 -15.20 -8.99
CA ALA A 34 -14.10 -15.00 -8.65
C ALA A 34 -13.64 -13.55 -8.90
N VAL A 35 -13.98 -12.98 -10.06
CA VAL A 35 -13.69 -11.58 -10.37
C VAL A 35 -14.41 -10.64 -9.40
N ARG A 36 -15.68 -10.90 -9.07
CA ARG A 36 -16.42 -10.08 -8.10
C ARG A 36 -15.80 -10.14 -6.71
N GLN A 37 -15.40 -11.33 -6.28
CA GLN A 37 -14.75 -11.54 -4.99
C GLN A 37 -13.40 -10.82 -4.94
N LEU A 38 -12.56 -10.95 -5.97
CA LEU A 38 -11.28 -10.23 -6.05
C LEU A 38 -11.46 -8.71 -6.09
N ILE A 39 -12.45 -8.20 -6.83
CA ILE A 39 -12.78 -6.78 -6.85
C ILE A 39 -13.26 -6.33 -5.45
N ARG A 40 -14.13 -7.11 -4.80
CA ARG A 40 -14.63 -6.79 -3.45
C ARG A 40 -13.51 -6.84 -2.43
N GLU A 41 -12.68 -7.86 -2.42
CA GLU A 41 -11.51 -7.99 -1.57
C GLU A 41 -10.61 -6.78 -1.76
N LYS A 42 -10.30 -6.42 -3.02
CA LYS A 42 -9.41 -5.29 -3.28
C LYS A 42 -9.99 -3.94 -2.86
N LEU A 43 -11.28 -3.73 -3.12
CA LEU A 43 -11.98 -2.50 -2.71
C LEU A 43 -12.21 -2.45 -1.19
N THR A 44 -12.39 -3.61 -0.54
CA THR A 44 -12.57 -3.71 0.92
C THR A 44 -11.25 -3.53 1.65
N GLU A 45 -10.14 -4.07 1.15
CA GLU A 45 -8.78 -3.73 1.62
C GLU A 45 -8.59 -2.21 1.57
N GLN A 46 -8.90 -1.58 0.43
CA GLN A 46 -8.78 -0.13 0.27
C GLN A 46 -9.70 0.67 1.20
N ALA A 47 -10.93 0.19 1.42
CA ALA A 47 -11.93 0.86 2.26
C ALA A 47 -11.70 0.65 3.77
N TRP A 48 -11.30 -0.55 4.22
CA TRP A 48 -10.97 -0.85 5.62
C TRP A 48 -9.71 -0.11 6.07
N GLU A 49 -8.74 0.04 5.17
CA GLU A 49 -7.61 0.94 5.36
C GLU A 49 -7.97 2.44 5.25
N ALA A 50 -9.22 2.83 4.98
CA ALA A 50 -9.61 4.26 4.98
C ALA A 50 -10.10 4.72 6.36
N ASP A 51 -10.90 3.89 7.04
CA ASP A 51 -11.55 4.23 8.32
C ASP A 51 -10.86 3.63 9.56
N CYS A 52 -9.80 2.83 9.38
CA CYS A 52 -9.05 2.27 10.51
C CYS A 52 -8.33 3.38 11.30
N GLN A 53 -8.69 3.56 12.57
CA GLN A 53 -8.07 4.53 13.47
C GLN A 53 -6.69 4.09 13.99
N ASP A 54 -6.42 2.78 14.00
CA ASP A 54 -5.14 2.20 14.39
C ASP A 54 -4.67 1.23 13.30
N ALA A 55 -4.08 1.80 12.25
CA ALA A 55 -3.42 1.04 11.19
C ALA A 55 -1.91 1.13 11.34
N ALA A 56 -1.21 0.16 10.77
CA ALA A 56 0.24 0.21 10.59
C ALA A 56 0.57 0.13 9.10
N GLY A 57 1.77 0.55 8.72
CA GLY A 57 2.22 0.43 7.35
C GLY A 57 3.69 0.73 7.19
N THR A 58 4.21 0.44 6.02
CA THR A 58 5.56 0.83 5.60
C THR A 58 5.47 1.68 4.35
N LEU A 59 6.20 2.79 4.35
CA LEU A 59 6.45 3.59 3.17
C LEU A 59 7.89 3.37 2.73
N THR A 60 8.06 2.75 1.57
CA THR A 60 9.37 2.56 0.95
C THR A 60 9.61 3.66 -0.07
N LEU A 61 10.69 4.43 0.11
CA LEU A 61 11.14 5.48 -0.78
C LEU A 61 12.49 5.10 -1.40
N VAL A 62 12.67 5.42 -2.68
CA VAL A 62 13.98 5.42 -3.35
C VAL A 62 14.24 6.83 -3.86
N TYR A 63 15.38 7.41 -3.52
CA TYR A 63 15.73 8.77 -3.92
C TYR A 63 17.23 9.01 -4.04
N ASP A 64 17.59 10.07 -4.77
CA ASP A 64 18.95 10.56 -4.92
C ASP A 64 19.32 11.51 -3.77
N HIS A 65 20.31 11.15 -2.96
CA HIS A 65 20.69 11.91 -1.77
C HIS A 65 21.63 13.10 -2.06
N HIS A 66 22.19 13.23 -3.26
CA HIS A 66 22.95 14.41 -3.67
C HIS A 66 22.04 15.63 -3.90
N ARG A 67 20.72 15.43 -3.93
CA ARG A 67 19.75 16.52 -3.96
C ARG A 67 19.68 17.20 -2.60
N SER A 68 20.48 18.25 -2.45
CA SER A 68 20.74 19.00 -1.22
C SER A 68 19.51 19.39 -0.39
N ASN A 69 18.34 19.59 -0.98
CA ASN A 69 17.13 19.96 -0.24
C ASN A 69 16.18 18.79 0.08
N LEU A 70 16.38 17.62 -0.52
CA LEU A 70 15.44 16.51 -0.38
C LEU A 70 15.53 15.88 1.01
N ARG A 71 16.76 15.64 1.49
CA ARG A 71 16.99 15.02 2.80
C ARG A 71 16.40 15.87 3.92
N ASP A 72 16.65 17.18 3.90
CA ASP A 72 16.12 18.10 4.91
C ASP A 72 14.59 18.17 4.87
N HIS A 73 13.96 18.15 3.68
CA HIS A 73 12.51 18.10 3.56
C HIS A 73 11.92 16.77 4.06
N LEU A 74 12.57 15.64 3.78
CA LEU A 74 12.18 14.33 4.29
C LEU A 74 12.24 14.32 5.82
N THR A 75 13.36 14.77 6.41
CA THR A 75 13.53 14.82 7.86
C THR A 75 12.52 15.75 8.51
N ARG A 76 12.26 16.94 7.96
CA ARG A 76 11.26 17.87 8.47
C ARG A 76 9.85 17.27 8.45
N LEU A 77 9.42 16.70 7.31
CA LEU A 77 8.09 16.09 7.21
C LEU A 77 7.91 14.89 8.15
N GLN A 78 8.95 14.08 8.35
CA GLN A 78 8.93 13.00 9.34
C GLN A 78 8.86 13.55 10.77
N HIS A 79 9.61 14.60 11.08
CA HIS A 79 9.60 15.23 12.40
C HIS A 79 8.26 15.90 12.73
N ASP A 80 7.65 16.60 11.76
CA ASP A 80 6.33 17.23 11.90
C ASP A 80 5.20 16.21 12.13
N ASN A 81 5.45 14.94 11.78
CA ASN A 81 4.54 13.82 11.94
C ASN A 81 5.15 12.70 12.81
N CYS A 82 5.99 13.05 13.78
CA CYS A 82 6.69 12.08 14.65
C CYS A 82 5.74 11.18 15.44
N ASN A 83 4.49 11.61 15.63
CA ASN A 83 3.43 10.81 16.24
C ASN A 83 2.89 9.69 15.34
N LEU A 84 3.16 9.75 14.03
CA LEU A 84 2.78 8.73 13.05
C LEU A 84 3.98 7.88 12.61
N VAL A 85 5.20 8.38 12.76
CA VAL A 85 6.45 7.70 12.37
C VAL A 85 6.96 6.89 13.56
N VAL A 86 6.95 5.56 13.42
CA VAL A 86 7.46 4.63 14.44
C VAL A 86 8.98 4.51 14.35
N SER A 87 9.48 4.30 13.13
CA SER A 87 10.92 4.18 12.87
C SER A 87 11.21 4.37 11.38
N THR A 88 12.47 4.66 11.09
CA THR A 88 12.96 4.84 9.73
C THR A 88 14.24 4.02 9.57
N LEU A 89 14.27 3.14 8.57
CA LEU A 89 15.46 2.43 8.13
C LEU A 89 15.98 3.09 6.87
N HIS A 90 17.29 3.35 6.81
CA HIS A 90 17.96 3.92 5.65
C HIS A 90 19.08 2.99 5.18
N ALA A 91 19.18 2.77 3.87
CA ALA A 91 20.24 1.99 3.25
C ALA A 91 20.73 2.67 1.97
N HIS A 92 22.04 2.73 1.76
CA HIS A 92 22.62 3.16 0.50
C HIS A 92 22.53 2.01 -0.51
N LEU A 93 21.78 2.21 -1.61
CA LEU A 93 21.69 1.25 -2.72
C LEU A 93 22.86 1.41 -3.69
N THR A 94 23.26 2.65 -3.93
CA THR A 94 24.42 3.03 -4.75
C THR A 94 25.10 4.26 -4.15
N HIS A 95 26.11 4.80 -4.83
CA HIS A 95 26.73 6.07 -4.44
C HIS A 95 25.74 7.25 -4.47
N ASP A 96 24.67 7.18 -5.28
CA ASP A 96 23.72 8.28 -5.43
C ASP A 96 22.35 7.95 -4.81
N LEU A 97 21.96 6.67 -4.84
CA LEU A 97 20.62 6.24 -4.45
C LEU A 97 20.57 5.72 -3.02
N CYS A 98 19.57 6.21 -2.29
CA CYS A 98 19.18 5.73 -0.98
C CYS A 98 17.82 5.03 -1.07
N LEU A 99 17.67 3.98 -0.28
CA LEU A 99 16.41 3.35 0.05
C LEU A 99 16.07 3.70 1.49
N GLU A 100 14.84 4.14 1.71
CA GLU A 100 14.34 4.47 3.03
C GLU A 100 13.00 3.76 3.27
N VAL A 101 12.90 3.02 4.36
CA VAL A 101 11.67 2.34 4.78
C VAL A 101 11.20 3.01 6.06
N ILE A 102 10.08 3.71 5.97
CA ILE A 102 9.47 4.43 7.09
C ILE A 102 8.32 3.59 7.61
N VAL A 103 8.42 3.11 8.84
CA VAL A 103 7.35 2.41 9.55
C VAL A 103 6.40 3.45 10.13
N LEU A 104 5.12 3.33 9.78
CA LEU A 104 4.06 4.26 10.12
C LEU A 104 2.99 3.56 10.97
N ARG A 105 2.41 4.26 11.95
CA ARG A 105 1.25 3.80 12.73
C ARG A 105 0.31 4.94 13.08
N GLY A 106 -0.99 4.71 13.00
CA GLY A 106 -2.03 5.67 13.35
C GLY A 106 -3.24 5.61 12.41
N PRO A 107 -4.06 6.67 12.37
CA PRO A 107 -5.25 6.68 11.53
C PRO A 107 -4.87 6.54 10.06
N ALA A 108 -5.48 5.59 9.39
CA ALA A 108 -5.03 5.18 8.06
C ALA A 108 -5.16 6.30 7.00
N ALA A 109 -6.17 7.18 7.15
CA ALA A 109 -6.27 8.42 6.38
C ALA A 109 -5.04 9.35 6.56
N ARG A 110 -4.53 9.48 7.79
CA ARG A 110 -3.34 10.28 8.10
C ARG A 110 -2.07 9.61 7.54
N LEU A 111 -1.97 8.29 7.60
CA LEU A 111 -0.83 7.54 7.04
C LEU A 111 -0.77 7.70 5.51
N ARG A 112 -1.93 7.68 4.84
CA ARG A 112 -2.03 7.97 3.40
C ARG A 112 -1.66 9.41 3.06
N GLN A 113 -2.07 10.36 3.90
CA GLN A 113 -1.75 11.78 3.72
C GLN A 113 -0.24 12.03 3.79
N ILE A 114 0.44 11.57 4.86
CA ILE A 114 1.89 11.72 4.98
C ILE A 114 2.63 10.98 3.85
N ALA A 115 2.17 9.78 3.48
CA ALA A 115 2.76 9.04 2.37
C ALA A 115 2.59 9.77 1.03
N ALA A 116 1.46 10.43 0.78
CA ALA A 116 1.29 11.25 -0.42
C ALA A 116 2.24 12.47 -0.41
N GLN A 117 2.41 13.14 0.73
CA GLN A 117 3.32 14.27 0.88
C GLN A 117 4.79 13.87 0.64
N LEU A 118 5.25 12.80 1.29
CA LEU A 118 6.62 12.30 1.16
C LEU A 118 6.91 11.85 -0.27
N ARG A 119 5.99 11.14 -0.92
CA ARG A 119 6.13 10.71 -2.33
C ARG A 119 6.12 11.87 -3.31
N GLY A 120 5.42 12.95 -2.98
CA GLY A 120 5.31 14.15 -3.83
C GLY A 120 6.56 15.05 -3.81
N LEU A 121 7.55 14.76 -2.96
CA LEU A 121 8.78 15.55 -2.92
C LEU A 121 9.58 15.41 -4.22
N LYS A 122 10.09 16.53 -4.71
CA LYS A 122 10.93 16.56 -5.91
C LYS A 122 12.23 15.79 -5.65
N GLY A 123 12.45 14.71 -6.42
CA GLY A 123 13.64 13.85 -6.29
C GLY A 123 13.36 12.47 -5.71
N ILE A 124 12.11 12.16 -5.37
CA ILE A 124 11.68 10.78 -5.15
C ILE A 124 11.60 10.06 -6.50
N HIS A 125 12.29 8.92 -6.63
CA HIS A 125 12.25 8.06 -7.81
C HIS A 125 11.14 7.01 -7.72
N ARG A 126 10.95 6.43 -6.53
CA ARG A 126 9.88 5.47 -6.24
C ARG A 126 9.36 5.68 -4.83
N GLY A 127 8.05 5.49 -4.66
CA GLY A 127 7.39 5.60 -3.36
C GLY A 127 6.19 4.69 -3.27
N GLU A 128 6.24 3.71 -2.36
CA GLU A 128 5.21 2.68 -2.23
C GLU A 128 4.78 2.56 -0.78
N LEU A 129 3.48 2.78 -0.54
CA LEU A 129 2.86 2.59 0.77
C LEU A 129 2.22 1.21 0.79
N VAL A 130 2.67 0.37 1.72
CA VAL A 130 2.01 -0.89 2.06
C VAL A 130 1.38 -0.71 3.42
N MET A 131 0.07 -0.95 3.50
CA MET A 131 -0.69 -0.85 4.74
C MET A 131 -0.95 -2.26 5.28
N ALA A 132 -0.99 -2.36 6.61
CA ALA A 132 -1.35 -3.56 7.35
C ALA A 132 -2.40 -3.19 8.39
N ALA A 133 -3.43 -4.03 8.54
CA ALA A 133 -4.38 -3.87 9.64
C ALA A 133 -3.67 -4.23 10.95
N ALA A 134 -3.52 -3.25 11.85
CA ALA A 134 -3.01 -3.47 13.20
C ALA A 134 -4.14 -3.85 14.16
N GLN A 135 -5.11 -4.66 13.72
CA GLN A 135 -6.11 -5.18 14.66
C GLN A 135 -5.39 -6.09 15.65
N PRO A 136 -5.59 -5.89 16.97
CA PRO A 136 -5.13 -6.87 17.94
C PRO A 136 -5.91 -8.16 17.67
N SER A 137 -5.20 -9.23 17.35
CA SER A 137 -5.76 -10.56 17.53
C SER A 137 -6.22 -10.64 18.99
N ARG A 138 -7.53 -10.77 19.20
CA ARG A 138 -8.06 -11.17 20.49
C ARG A 138 -7.59 -12.60 20.73
N HIS A 139 -6.36 -12.74 21.22
CA HIS A 139 -5.93 -13.95 21.90
C HIS A 139 -6.63 -13.92 23.26
N GLU A 140 -7.79 -14.57 23.32
CA GLU A 140 -8.34 -15.06 24.57
C GLU A 140 -7.36 -16.14 25.07
N HIS A 141 -6.68 -15.83 26.17
CA HIS A 141 -5.97 -16.80 26.99
C HIS A 141 -6.92 -17.33 28.07
#